data_AF-G9KIE6-F1
#
_entry.id   AF-G9KIE6-F1
#
_cell.length_a   1.000
_cell.length_b   1.000
_cell.length_c   1.000
_cell.angle_alpha   90.00
_cell.angle_beta   90.00
_cell.angle_gamma   90.00
#
_symmetry.space_group_name_H-M   'P 1'
#
loop_
_entity.id
_entity.type
_entity.pdbx_description
1 polymer ?
#
loop_
_entity_poly.entity_id
_entity_poly.type
_entity_poly.pdbx_seq_one_letter_code
_entity_poly.pdbx_strand_id
1 'polypeptide(L)' 'SFSISSNLQRHVRNIHNKEKPFRCHLCNRCFGQQTNLDRHLKKHEHEHAPVSQHSGVLTNHLGTSAS' A
#
# COMPACT_ATOMS: atom_id res chain seq x y z
N SER A 1 30.06 -8.48 -1.03
CA SER A 1 30.49 -8.03 0.31
C SER A 1 29.57 -6.91 0.77
N PHE A 2 29.11 -6.91 2.03
CA PHE A 2 28.24 -5.87 2.58
C PHE A 2 29.01 -5.06 3.62
N SER A 3 29.24 -3.78 3.37
CA SER A 3 29.94 -2.90 4.35
C SER A 3 29.04 -2.46 5.50
N ILE A 4 27.73 -2.70 5.40
CA ILE A 4 26.72 -2.28 6.39
C ILE A 4 25.90 -3.50 6.83
N SER A 5 25.79 -3.69 8.14
CA SER A 5 25.07 -4.80 8.77
C SER A 5 23.60 -4.89 8.33
N SER A 6 22.91 -3.74 8.21
CA SER A 6 21.51 -3.69 7.74
C SER A 6 21.34 -4.19 6.30
N ASN A 7 22.34 -3.99 5.43
CA ASN A 7 22.32 -4.51 4.07
C ASN A 7 22.48 -6.04 4.05
N LEU A 8 23.37 -6.58 4.89
CA LEU A 8 23.53 -8.02 5.04
C LEU A 8 22.26 -8.67 5.60
N GLN A 9 21.65 -8.10 6.64
CA GLN A 9 20.40 -8.62 7.22
C GLN A 9 19.26 -8.64 6.19
N ARG A 10 19.12 -7.55 5.42
CA ARG A 10 18.14 -7.47 4.34
C ARG A 10 18.40 -8.50 3.24
N HIS A 11 19.67 -8.73 2.89
CA HIS A 11 20.03 -9.77 1.93
C HIS A 11 19.64 -11.16 2.44
N VAL A 12 20.00 -11.49 3.69
CA VAL A 12 19.69 -12.80 4.28
C VAL A 12 18.18 -13.03 4.34
N ARG A 13 17.42 -12.06 4.83
CA ARG A 13 15.95 -12.13 4.88
C ARG A 13 15.33 -12.39 3.51
N ASN A 14 15.76 -11.66 2.49
CA ASN A 14 15.15 -11.71 1.16
C ASN A 14 15.52 -12.95 0.35
N ILE A 15 16.76 -13.44 0.50
CA ILE A 15 17.34 -14.47 -0.37
C ILE A 15 17.36 -15.83 0.31
N HIS A 16 17.81 -15.90 1.56
CA HIS A 16 17.93 -17.16 2.28
C HIS A 16 16.61 -17.55 2.95
N ASN A 17 15.95 -16.61 3.64
CA ASN A 17 14.70 -16.90 4.33
C ASN A 17 13.46 -16.74 3.42
N LYS A 18 13.63 -16.13 2.24
CA LYS A 18 12.55 -15.80 1.29
C LYS A 18 11.39 -15.02 1.94
N GLU A 19 11.67 -14.31 3.04
CA GLU A 19 10.67 -13.52 3.75
C GLU A 19 10.35 -12.25 2.95
N LYS A 20 9.06 -12.01 2.75
CA LYS A 20 8.54 -10.84 2.00
C LYS A 20 7.45 -10.16 2.81
N PRO A 21 7.81 -9.37 3.84
CA PRO A 21 6.84 -8.81 4.77
C PRO A 21 5.96 -7.71 4.15
N PHE A 22 6.36 -7.15 3.02
CA PHE A 22 5.66 -6.02 2.42
C PHE A 22 4.66 -6.51 1.36
N ARG A 23 3.38 -6.56 1.70
CA ARG A 23 2.29 -6.99 0.80
C ARG A 23 1.59 -5.79 0.18
N CYS A 24 1.38 -5.83 -1.14
CA CYS A 24 0.49 -4.91 -1.84
C CYS A 24 -0.97 -5.25 -1.52
N HIS A 25 -1.75 -4.29 -1.02
CA HIS A 25 -3.17 -4.50 -0.71
C HIS A 25 -4.08 -4.50 -1.95
N LEU A 26 -3.59 -4.04 -3.11
CA LEU A 26 -4.36 -3.98 -4.36
C LEU A 26 -4.32 -5.31 -5.12
N CYS A 27 -3.15 -5.95 -5.20
CA CYS A 27 -2.96 -7.19 -5.97
C CYS A 27 -2.37 -8.35 -5.15
N ASN A 28 -2.25 -8.19 -3.82
CA ASN A 28 -1.73 -9.19 -2.89
C ASN A 28 -0.28 -9.66 -3.13
N ARG A 29 0.47 -8.99 -4.02
CA ARG A 29 1.88 -9.29 -4.31
C ARG A 29 2.79 -8.91 -3.14
N CYS A 30 3.69 -9.81 -2.76
CA CYS A 30 4.64 -9.58 -1.66
C CYS A 30 6.03 -9.17 -2.15
N PHE A 31 6.68 -8.28 -1.41
CA PHE A 31 7.99 -7.71 -1.65
C PHE A 31 8.88 -7.86 -0.41
N GLY A 32 10.18 -8.04 -0.62
CA GLY A 32 11.18 -8.11 0.45
C GLY A 32 11.63 -6.75 0.99
N GLN A 33 11.26 -5.66 0.33
CA GLN A 33 11.68 -4.30 0.69
C GLN A 33 10.55 -3.29 0.47
N GLN A 34 10.42 -2.32 1.37
CA GLN A 34 9.44 -1.23 1.29
C GLN A 34 9.61 -0.39 0.01
N THR A 35 10.85 -0.08 -0.38
CA THR A 35 11.15 0.71 -1.59
C THR A 35 10.66 0.03 -2.87
N ASN A 36 10.65 -1.30 -2.89
CA ASN A 36 10.11 -2.06 -4.01
C ASN A 36 8.58 -2.06 -4.03
N LEU A 37 7.93 -2.10 -2.86
CA LEU A 37 6.48 -1.94 -2.74
C LEU A 37 6.06 -0.53 -3.17
N ASP A 38 6.73 0.53 -2.71
CA ASP A 38 6.44 1.92 -3.10
C ASP A 38 6.48 2.12 -4.62
N ARG A 39 7.58 1.69 -5.25
CA ARG A 39 7.71 1.74 -6.71
C ARG A 39 6.65 0.90 -7.42
N HIS A 40 6.23 -0.21 -6.82
CA HIS A 40 5.15 -1.03 -7.36
C HIS A 40 3.79 -0.32 -7.26
N LEU A 41 3.50 0.35 -6.14
CA LEU A 41 2.27 1.13 -5.94
C LEU A 41 2.17 2.30 -6.93
N LYS A 42 3.29 2.93 -7.29
CA LYS A 42 3.31 3.95 -8.36
C LYS A 42 2.84 3.42 -9.71
N LYS A 43 3.03 2.13 -10.00
CA LYS A 43 2.46 1.52 -11.21
C LYS A 43 0.95 1.37 -11.09
N HIS A 44 0.44 1.07 -9.90
CA HIS A 44 -1.00 1.10 -9.66
C HIS A 44 -1.57 2.50 -9.81
N GLU A 45 -0.84 3.57 -9.48
CA GLU A 45 -1.30 4.96 -9.69
C GLU A 45 -1.42 5.34 -11.19
N HIS A 46 -0.64 4.73 -12.08
CA HIS A 46 -0.81 4.93 -13.53
C HIS A 46 -2.01 4.13 -14.09
N GLU A 47 -2.40 3.04 -13.42
CA GLU A 47 -3.57 2.21 -13.76
C GLU A 47 -4.85 2.68 -13.04
N HIS A 48 -4.68 3.35 -11.91
CA HIS A 48 -5.69 3.94 -11.05
C HIS A 48 -5.15 5.31 -10.62
N ALA A 49 -5.18 6.26 -11.55
CA ALA A 49 -5.32 7.66 -11.16
C ALA A 49 -6.47 7.70 -10.13
N PRO A 50 -6.43 8.56 -9.11
CA PRO A 50 -7.55 8.67 -8.21
C PRO A 50 -8.75 9.06 -9.06
N VAL A 51 -9.62 8.10 -9.36
CA VAL A 51 -11.04 8.41 -9.39
C VAL A 51 -11.29 8.79 -7.95
N SER A 52 -11.10 10.07 -7.66
CA SER A 52 -11.91 10.77 -6.69
C SER A 52 -13.33 10.37 -7.03
N GLN A 53 -13.82 9.31 -6.40
CA GLN A 53 -15.22 8.96 -6.44
C GLN A 53 -15.90 10.13 -5.76
N HIS A 54 -16.32 11.10 -6.55
CA HIS A 54 -17.38 12.00 -6.16
C HIS A 54 -18.65 11.14 -6.10
N SER A 55 -18.79 10.38 -5.01
CA SER A 55 -20.04 9.74 -4.63
C SER A 55 -20.67 10.65 -3.58
N GLY A 56 -21.23 11.76 -4.04
CA GLY A 56 -22.23 12.46 -3.27
C GLY A 56 -23.42 11.54 -3.07
N VAL A 57 -23.84 11.33 -1.83
CA VAL A 57 -25.23 11.41 -1.34
C VAL A 57 -25.14 11.47 0.19
N LEU A 58 -25.35 12.64 0.79
CA LEU A 58 -25.94 12.71 2.14
C LEU A 58 -27.40 13.13 1.92
N THR A 59 -28.27 12.14 1.96
CA THR A 59 -29.73 12.29 1.90
C THR A 59 -30.21 13.21 3.00
N ASN A 60 -31.03 14.21 2.65
CA ASN A 60 -31.82 15.01 3.57
C ASN A 60 -32.56 14.11 4.57
N HIS A 61 -32.23 14.24 5.86
CA HIS A 61 -33.09 13.78 6.96
C HIS A 61 -32.77 14.51 8.28
N LEU A 62 -33.62 15.46 8.66
CA LEU A 62 -34.12 15.74 10.02
C LEU A 62 -35.07 16.94 9.86
N GLY A 63 -36.38 16.85 10.03
CA GLY A 63 -37.07 16.18 11.13
C GLY A 63 -37.32 17.20 12.23
N THR A 64 -38.41 17.95 12.09
CA THR A 64 -39.29 18.51 13.16
C THR A 64 -38.67 18.92 14.50
N SER A 65 -38.78 20.21 14.80
CA SER A 65 -39.00 20.69 16.18
C SER A 65 -40.19 21.65 16.17
N ALA A 66 -41.35 21.12 16.55
CA ALA A 66 -42.50 21.89 17.01
C ALA A 66 -42.58 21.72 18.53
N SER A 67 -42.41 22.81 19.26
CA SER A 67 -43.01 23.13 20.57
C SER A 67 -42.57 24.54 20.96
#